data_AF-A0A9E4L662-F1
#
_entry.id   AF-A0A9E4L662-F1
#
_cell.length_a   1.000
_cell.length_b   1.000
_cell.length_c   1.000
_cell.angle_alpha   90.00
_cell.angle_beta   90.00
_cell.angle_gamma   90.00
#
_symmetry.space_group_name_H-M   'P 1'
#
loop_
_entity.id
_entity.type
_entity.pdbx_description
1 polymer ?
#
loop_
_entity_poly.entity_id
_entity_poly.type
_entity_poly.pdbx_seq_one_letter_code
_entity_poly.pdbx_strand_id
1 'polypeptide(L)'
;MNLEGLLEGLPDLSPHDHSLVERAWQRAEQLHADQIRKSGEPYFTHCVAVARILAEIRLDAEAIAAGLLHDTLEDTGISREELEREFGRKVAALVDGVSRLSNLPLTEAMQRRNDRDQHFLRKMMLAMGDDVRVVLVKLADRLHNMRTLGYMPPERQLHIARDTLDIFAPLASLLGIWQFKWELEDLSFRYLHPEEYRRIAASMNERRVDRELYLEKVSQHLSEELAKFSLEKAIISGRPKHIYSIYGKML
;
A
#
# COMPACT_ATOMS: atom_id res chain seq x y z
N MET A 1 15.90 4.98 -8.33
CA MET A 1 16.24 3.91 -7.37
C MET A 1 16.67 2.72 -8.20
N ASN A 2 17.79 2.08 -7.86
CA ASN A 2 18.36 0.96 -8.61
C ASN A 2 17.90 -0.38 -7.99
N LEU A 3 18.11 -1.47 -8.74
CA LEU A 3 17.78 -2.83 -8.32
C LEU A 3 18.45 -3.23 -6.99
N GLU A 4 19.70 -2.82 -6.77
CA GLU A 4 20.46 -3.11 -5.54
C GLU A 4 19.73 -2.61 -4.29
N GLY A 5 19.22 -1.37 -4.29
CA GLY A 5 18.49 -0.83 -3.15
C GLY A 5 17.15 -1.52 -2.89
N LEU A 6 16.53 -2.13 -3.91
CA LEU A 6 15.36 -2.99 -3.70
C LEU A 6 15.79 -4.31 -3.06
N LEU A 7 16.85 -4.94 -3.57
CA LEU A 7 17.38 -6.22 -3.09
C LEU A 7 17.88 -6.14 -1.64
N GLU A 8 18.55 -5.05 -1.25
CA GLU A 8 18.98 -4.81 0.14
C GLU A 8 17.81 -4.66 1.12
N GLY A 9 16.66 -4.19 0.63
CA GLY A 9 15.44 -4.03 1.41
C GLY A 9 14.65 -5.33 1.62
N LEU A 10 15.09 -6.43 1.00
CA LEU A 10 14.42 -7.73 1.10
C LEU A 10 14.76 -8.43 2.42
N PRO A 11 13.87 -9.30 2.93
CA PRO A 11 14.22 -10.22 4.02
C PRO A 11 15.41 -11.13 3.62
N ASP A 12 15.97 -11.93 4.55
CA ASP A 12 17.03 -12.92 4.24
C ASP A 12 16.52 -13.91 3.17
N LEU A 13 16.72 -13.56 1.90
CA LEU A 13 16.25 -14.27 0.74
C LEU A 13 17.35 -15.19 0.24
N SER A 14 16.95 -16.33 -0.33
CA SER A 14 17.92 -17.22 -0.95
C SER A 14 18.49 -16.58 -2.23
N PRO A 15 19.67 -17.01 -2.70
CA PRO A 15 20.19 -16.58 -4.01
C PRO A 15 19.20 -16.82 -5.17
N HIS A 16 18.38 -17.86 -5.06
CA HIS A 16 17.30 -18.15 -6.01
C HIS A 16 16.23 -17.06 -6.00
N ASP A 17 15.83 -16.60 -4.81
CA ASP A 17 14.83 -15.55 -4.64
C ASP A 17 15.32 -14.18 -5.14
N HIS A 18 16.61 -13.87 -4.93
CA HIS A 18 17.23 -12.68 -5.54
C HIS A 18 17.15 -12.74 -7.07
N SER A 19 17.51 -13.89 -7.65
CA SER A 19 17.44 -14.09 -9.10
C SER A 19 16.00 -13.98 -9.63
N LEU A 20 15.00 -14.44 -8.87
CA LEU A 20 13.60 -14.28 -9.24
C LEU A 20 13.20 -12.81 -9.35
N VAL A 21 13.52 -12.00 -8.33
CA VAL A 21 13.18 -10.57 -8.31
C VAL A 21 13.94 -9.79 -9.38
N GLU A 22 15.23 -10.10 -9.60
CA GLU A 22 16.04 -9.48 -10.65
C GLU A 22 15.48 -9.78 -12.05
N ARG A 23 15.11 -11.03 -12.34
CA ARG A 23 14.48 -11.36 -13.63
C ARG A 23 13.15 -10.66 -13.81
N ALA A 24 12.33 -10.56 -12.74
CA ALA A 24 11.06 -9.85 -12.78
C ALA A 24 11.25 -8.35 -13.03
N TRP A 25 12.29 -7.75 -12.43
CA TRP A 25 12.68 -6.35 -12.65
C TRP A 25 13.00 -6.09 -14.12
N GLN A 26 13.93 -6.86 -14.68
CA GLN A 26 14.36 -6.72 -16.08
C GLN A 26 13.19 -6.93 -17.03
N ARG A 27 12.32 -7.90 -16.75
CA ARG A 27 11.16 -8.19 -17.58
C ARG A 27 10.12 -7.07 -17.54
N ALA A 28 9.81 -6.55 -16.36
CA ALA A 28 8.90 -5.42 -16.22
C ALA A 28 9.45 -4.15 -16.90
N GLU A 29 10.76 -3.89 -16.79
CA GLU A 29 11.43 -2.78 -17.48
C GLU A 29 11.31 -2.89 -19.00
N GLN A 30 11.52 -4.09 -19.54
CA GLN A 30 11.39 -4.36 -20.98
C GLN A 30 9.94 -4.20 -21.46
N LEU A 31 8.97 -4.77 -20.75
CA LEU A 31 7.57 -4.77 -21.14
C LEU A 31 6.95 -3.37 -21.09
N HIS A 32 7.39 -2.54 -20.14
CA HIS A 32 6.90 -1.17 -19.95
C HIS A 32 7.83 -0.10 -20.54
N ALA A 33 8.80 -0.47 -21.39
CA ALA A 33 9.84 0.43 -21.89
C ALA A 33 9.29 1.68 -22.61
N ASP A 34 8.23 1.51 -23.39
CA ASP A 34 7.60 2.57 -24.17
C ASP A 34 6.39 3.22 -23.46
N GLN A 35 6.07 2.79 -22.23
CA GLN A 35 4.90 3.26 -21.50
C GLN A 35 5.26 4.42 -20.56
N ILE A 36 4.46 5.50 -20.62
CA ILE A 36 4.65 6.70 -19.82
C ILE A 36 3.42 6.92 -18.93
N ARG A 37 3.64 7.20 -17.65
CA ARG A 37 2.57 7.56 -16.71
C ARG A 37 2.02 8.96 -17.02
N LYS A 38 0.84 9.27 -16.48
CA LYS A 38 0.29 10.63 -16.54
C LYS A 38 1.13 11.70 -15.84
N SER A 39 2.03 11.30 -14.94
CA SER A 39 3.03 12.20 -14.35
C SER A 39 4.14 12.59 -15.34
N GLY A 40 4.29 11.89 -16.47
CA GLY A 40 5.40 12.04 -17.41
C GLY A 40 6.58 11.10 -17.13
N GLU A 41 6.55 10.32 -16.05
CA GLU A 41 7.59 9.35 -15.70
C GLU A 41 7.39 8.00 -16.42
N PRO A 42 8.45 7.20 -16.65
CA PRO A 42 8.31 5.84 -17.17
C PRO A 42 7.38 4.99 -16.31
N TYR A 43 6.51 4.19 -16.91
CA TYR A 43 5.55 3.36 -16.16
C TYR A 43 6.24 2.41 -15.18
N PHE A 44 7.40 1.91 -15.58
CA PHE A 44 8.24 1.04 -14.75
C PHE A 44 8.53 1.59 -13.34
N THR A 45 8.58 2.92 -13.15
CA THR A 45 8.80 3.52 -11.81
C THR A 45 7.68 3.16 -10.83
N HIS A 46 6.45 2.98 -11.32
CA HIS A 46 5.32 2.51 -10.52
C HIS A 46 5.51 1.07 -10.06
N CYS A 47 5.87 0.17 -10.97
CA CYS A 47 6.11 -1.24 -10.67
C CYS A 47 7.18 -1.39 -9.58
N VAL A 48 8.28 -0.63 -9.71
CA VAL A 48 9.35 -0.58 -8.70
C VAL A 48 8.84 -0.07 -7.35
N ALA A 49 8.01 0.98 -7.36
CA ALA A 49 7.48 1.52 -6.11
C ALA A 49 6.51 0.56 -5.41
N VAL A 50 5.71 -0.20 -6.16
CA VAL A 50 4.85 -1.26 -5.61
C VAL A 50 5.68 -2.38 -5.00
N ALA A 51 6.69 -2.86 -5.72
CA ALA A 51 7.62 -3.88 -5.23
C ALA A 51 8.32 -3.43 -3.93
N ARG A 52 8.72 -2.15 -3.84
CA ARG A 52 9.32 -1.60 -2.63
C ARG A 52 8.34 -1.58 -1.45
N ILE A 53 7.09 -1.17 -1.67
CA ILE A 53 6.07 -1.18 -0.61
C ILE A 53 5.87 -2.61 -0.07
N LEU A 54 5.93 -3.63 -0.94
CA LEU A 54 5.84 -5.04 -0.55
C LEU A 54 7.09 -5.52 0.21
N ALA A 55 8.27 -5.05 -0.18
CA ALA A 55 9.52 -5.31 0.54
C ALA A 55 9.52 -4.66 1.95
N GLU A 56 8.98 -3.45 2.09
CA GLU A 56 8.87 -2.72 3.37
C GLU A 56 8.04 -3.50 4.40
N ILE A 57 7.00 -4.24 3.96
CA ILE A 57 6.22 -5.14 4.82
C ILE A 57 6.76 -6.58 4.87
N ARG A 58 7.97 -6.81 4.31
CA ARG A 58 8.73 -8.06 4.33
C ARG A 58 7.98 -9.26 3.72
N LEU A 59 7.33 -9.07 2.57
CA LEU A 59 6.79 -10.21 1.83
C LEU A 59 7.89 -11.03 1.15
N ASP A 60 7.50 -12.22 0.72
CA ASP A 60 8.36 -13.14 -0.01
C ASP A 60 8.66 -12.66 -1.44
N ALA A 61 9.70 -13.26 -2.03
CA ALA A 61 10.15 -12.91 -3.37
C ALA A 61 9.10 -13.13 -4.45
N GLU A 62 8.22 -14.13 -4.28
CA GLU A 62 7.11 -14.39 -5.20
C GLU A 62 6.12 -13.21 -5.23
N ALA A 63 5.73 -12.66 -4.07
CA ALA A 63 4.85 -11.48 -4.03
C ALA A 63 5.54 -10.22 -4.56
N ILE A 64 6.84 -10.05 -4.29
CA ILE A 64 7.59 -8.88 -4.76
C ILE A 64 7.77 -8.93 -6.28
N ALA A 65 8.09 -10.10 -6.83
CA ALA A 65 8.12 -10.34 -8.27
C ALA A 65 6.73 -10.10 -8.89
N ALA A 66 5.65 -10.57 -8.25
CA ALA A 66 4.29 -10.28 -8.69
C ALA A 66 3.97 -8.78 -8.68
N GLY A 67 4.46 -8.02 -7.69
CA GLY A 67 4.33 -6.56 -7.64
C GLY A 67 5.05 -5.85 -8.78
N LEU A 68 6.22 -6.33 -9.21
CA LEU A 68 6.92 -5.81 -10.39
C LEU A 68 6.13 -6.08 -11.69
N LEU A 69 5.43 -7.21 -11.75
CA LEU A 69 4.75 -7.70 -12.95
C LEU A 69 3.24 -7.43 -12.96
N HIS A 70 2.69 -6.76 -11.95
CA HIS A 70 1.25 -6.80 -11.66
C HIS A 70 0.33 -6.30 -12.79
N ASP A 71 0.77 -5.32 -13.57
CA ASP A 71 0.01 -4.74 -14.69
C ASP A 71 0.42 -5.29 -16.06
N THR A 72 1.37 -6.22 -16.12
CA THR A 72 1.90 -6.72 -17.40
C THR A 72 0.84 -7.47 -18.22
N LEU A 73 -0.04 -8.24 -17.57
CA LEU A 73 -1.14 -8.95 -18.23
C LEU A 73 -2.16 -8.01 -18.89
N GLU A 74 -2.34 -6.81 -18.35
CA GLU A 74 -3.34 -5.85 -18.83
C GLU A 74 -2.74 -4.90 -19.87
N ASP A 75 -1.51 -4.44 -19.65
CA ASP A 75 -0.95 -3.31 -20.39
C ASP A 75 0.07 -3.69 -21.47
N THR A 76 0.69 -4.88 -21.41
CA THR A 76 1.87 -5.19 -22.23
C THR A 76 1.69 -6.39 -23.16
N GLY A 77 0.52 -7.04 -23.11
CA GLY A 77 0.16 -8.15 -24.01
C GLY A 77 0.87 -9.48 -23.75
N ILE A 78 1.60 -9.61 -22.63
CA ILE A 78 2.19 -10.89 -22.21
C ILE A 78 1.08 -11.86 -21.81
N SER A 79 1.18 -13.12 -22.22
CA SER A 79 0.21 -14.14 -21.81
C SER A 79 0.50 -14.69 -20.42
N ARG A 80 -0.54 -15.22 -19.76
CA ARG A 80 -0.41 -15.92 -18.48
C ARG A 80 0.50 -17.14 -18.61
N GLU A 81 0.43 -17.84 -19.73
CA GLU A 81 1.24 -19.01 -20.05
C GLU A 81 2.73 -18.63 -20.15
N GLU A 82 3.06 -17.49 -20.74
CA GLU A 82 4.44 -16.96 -20.79
C GLU A 82 4.95 -16.63 -19.38
N LEU A 83 4.15 -15.93 -18.57
CA LEU A 83 4.51 -15.64 -17.16
C LEU A 83 4.75 -16.93 -16.37
N GLU A 84 3.91 -17.95 -16.56
CA GLU A 84 4.07 -19.23 -15.86
C GLU A 84 5.34 -19.96 -16.31
N ARG A 85 5.71 -19.88 -17.60
CA ARG A 85 6.96 -20.47 -18.11
C ARG A 85 8.20 -19.73 -17.60
N GLU A 86 8.15 -18.42 -17.49
CA GLU A 86 9.29 -17.59 -17.08
C GLU A 86 9.48 -17.54 -15.55
N PHE A 87 8.39 -17.41 -14.78
CA PHE A 87 8.44 -17.14 -13.33
C PHE A 87 7.80 -18.24 -12.47
N GLY A 88 7.21 -19.25 -13.11
CA GLY A 88 6.54 -20.35 -12.43
C GLY A 88 5.08 -20.07 -12.09
N ARG A 89 4.36 -21.14 -11.78
CA ARG A 89 2.91 -21.15 -11.58
C ARG A 89 2.42 -20.19 -10.49
N LYS A 90 3.19 -20.06 -9.40
CA LYS A 90 2.78 -19.23 -8.26
C LYS A 90 2.79 -17.74 -8.60
N VAL A 91 3.87 -17.22 -9.19
CA VAL A 91 3.95 -15.82 -9.61
C VAL A 91 2.88 -15.50 -10.65
N ALA A 92 2.72 -16.37 -11.65
CA ALA A 92 1.68 -16.21 -12.65
C ALA A 92 0.27 -16.19 -12.05
N ALA A 93 -0.01 -17.05 -11.06
CA ALA A 93 -1.29 -17.05 -10.35
C ALA A 93 -1.52 -15.78 -9.52
N LEU A 94 -0.47 -15.22 -8.91
CA LEU A 94 -0.55 -13.95 -8.18
C LEU A 94 -0.89 -12.79 -9.12
N VAL A 95 -0.14 -12.63 -10.21
CA VAL A 95 -0.35 -11.55 -11.20
C VAL A 95 -1.75 -11.63 -11.81
N ASP A 96 -2.16 -12.83 -12.22
CA ASP A 96 -3.51 -13.12 -12.74
C ASP A 96 -4.61 -12.83 -11.69
N GLY A 97 -4.35 -13.16 -10.42
CA GLY A 97 -5.23 -12.78 -9.30
C GLY A 97 -5.39 -11.27 -9.16
N VAL A 98 -4.28 -10.51 -9.26
CA VAL A 98 -4.30 -9.05 -9.14
C VAL A 98 -5.08 -8.41 -10.28
N SER A 99 -4.85 -8.86 -11.51
CA SER A 99 -5.58 -8.38 -12.69
C SER A 99 -7.10 -8.66 -12.59
N ARG A 100 -7.50 -9.86 -12.16
CA ARG A 100 -8.92 -10.17 -11.93
C ARG A 100 -9.58 -9.22 -10.92
N LEU A 101 -8.87 -8.88 -9.85
CA LEU A 101 -9.39 -7.93 -8.85
C LEU A 101 -9.54 -6.51 -9.39
N SER A 102 -8.63 -6.08 -10.27
CA SER A 102 -8.74 -4.78 -10.96
C SER A 102 -10.02 -4.69 -11.80
N ASN A 103 -10.44 -5.83 -12.39
CA ASN A 103 -11.57 -5.92 -13.30
C ASN A 103 -12.92 -6.21 -12.63
N LEU A 104 -12.96 -6.39 -11.30
CA LEU A 104 -14.24 -6.54 -10.60
C LEU A 104 -15.04 -5.23 -10.71
N PRO A 105 -16.34 -5.27 -11.02
CA PRO A 105 -17.20 -4.08 -11.03
C PRO A 105 -17.44 -3.61 -9.58
N LEU A 106 -16.46 -2.92 -9.02
CA LEU A 106 -16.50 -2.33 -7.67
C LEU A 106 -17.65 -1.30 -7.58
N THR A 107 -18.01 -0.68 -8.70
CA THR A 107 -19.00 0.40 -8.82
C THR A 107 -20.46 -0.01 -8.55
N GLU A 108 -20.88 -1.24 -8.86
CA GLU A 108 -22.29 -1.64 -8.64
C GLU A 108 -22.61 -1.95 -7.16
N ALA A 109 -21.59 -2.30 -6.37
CA ALA A 109 -21.74 -2.51 -4.93
C ALA A 109 -21.87 -1.19 -4.15
N MET A 110 -21.30 -0.11 -4.67
CA MET A 110 -21.19 1.21 -4.00
C MET A 110 -22.50 2.01 -3.94
N GLN A 111 -23.45 1.75 -4.83
CA GLN A 111 -24.70 2.53 -4.88
C GLN A 111 -25.66 2.27 -3.71
N ARG A 112 -25.40 1.25 -2.88
CA ARG A 112 -26.31 0.87 -1.79
C ARG A 112 -25.60 0.97 -0.45
N ARG A 113 -25.36 2.23 -0.06
CA ARG A 113 -24.97 2.67 1.28
C ARG A 113 -25.96 2.15 2.32
N ASN A 114 -25.43 1.63 3.42
CA ASN A 114 -26.10 1.02 4.57
C ASN A 114 -26.15 -0.53 4.47
N ASP A 115 -25.40 -1.15 5.39
CA ASP A 115 -25.37 -2.57 5.76
C ASP A 115 -24.63 -3.55 4.83
N ARG A 116 -23.88 -3.08 3.82
CA ARG A 116 -23.25 -3.93 2.80
C ARG A 116 -21.74 -4.11 2.85
N ASP A 117 -21.04 -3.34 3.69
CA ASP A 117 -19.58 -3.31 3.69
C ASP A 117 -18.99 -4.68 4.02
N GLN A 118 -19.56 -5.40 4.98
CA GLN A 118 -19.08 -6.74 5.34
C GLN A 118 -19.33 -7.78 4.23
N HIS A 119 -20.44 -7.69 3.51
CA HIS A 119 -20.78 -8.65 2.46
C HIS A 119 -19.94 -8.41 1.20
N PHE A 120 -19.67 -7.14 0.87
CA PHE A 120 -18.76 -6.77 -0.20
C PHE A 120 -17.31 -7.15 0.13
N LEU A 121 -16.85 -6.86 1.35
CA LEU A 121 -15.53 -7.25 1.84
C LEU A 121 -15.36 -8.78 1.83
N ARG A 122 -16.37 -9.53 2.27
CA ARG A 122 -16.41 -11.00 2.18
C ARG A 122 -16.38 -11.50 0.74
N LYS A 123 -17.11 -10.84 -0.19
CA LYS A 123 -17.09 -11.20 -1.62
C LYS A 123 -15.74 -10.93 -2.26
N MET A 124 -15.09 -9.81 -1.93
CA MET A 124 -13.71 -9.58 -2.32
C MET A 124 -12.83 -10.69 -1.75
N MET A 125 -12.92 -11.03 -0.46
CA MET A 125 -12.17 -12.14 0.13
C MET A 125 -12.36 -13.47 -0.57
N LEU A 126 -13.59 -13.80 -0.98
CA LEU A 126 -13.87 -15.01 -1.72
C LEU A 126 -13.34 -14.96 -3.17
N ALA A 127 -13.35 -13.79 -3.82
CA ALA A 127 -12.83 -13.60 -5.17
C ALA A 127 -11.29 -13.57 -5.23
N MET A 128 -10.63 -13.24 -4.12
CA MET A 128 -9.17 -13.19 -3.96
C MET A 128 -8.53 -14.59 -3.96
N GLY A 129 -9.32 -15.67 -3.90
CA GLY A 129 -8.84 -17.05 -3.85
C GLY A 129 -8.15 -17.39 -2.53
N ASP A 130 -7.38 -18.48 -2.53
CA ASP A 130 -6.70 -19.03 -1.35
C ASP A 130 -5.42 -18.24 -0.93
N ASP A 131 -5.06 -17.15 -1.65
CA ASP A 131 -3.78 -16.46 -1.45
C ASP A 131 -3.93 -14.97 -1.10
N VAL A 132 -3.71 -14.66 0.17
CA VAL A 132 -3.75 -13.29 0.70
C VAL A 132 -2.76 -12.33 0.03
N ARG A 133 -1.67 -12.85 -0.56
CA ARG A 133 -0.62 -12.04 -1.19
C ARG A 133 -1.17 -11.23 -2.37
N VAL A 134 -2.19 -11.72 -3.07
CA VAL A 134 -2.88 -10.98 -4.13
C VAL A 134 -3.44 -9.64 -3.61
N VAL A 135 -4.04 -9.68 -2.42
CA VAL A 135 -4.63 -8.49 -1.77
C VAL A 135 -3.55 -7.51 -1.36
N LEU A 136 -2.43 -8.02 -0.87
CA LEU A 136 -1.29 -7.21 -0.44
C LEU A 136 -0.66 -6.47 -1.61
N VAL A 137 -0.47 -7.15 -2.74
CA VAL A 137 -0.04 -6.51 -4.00
C VAL A 137 -1.02 -5.42 -4.40
N LYS A 138 -2.34 -5.69 -4.34
CA LYS A 138 -3.34 -4.69 -4.72
C LYS A 138 -3.41 -3.48 -3.77
N LEU A 139 -3.20 -3.70 -2.47
CA LEU A 139 -3.10 -2.62 -1.48
C LEU A 139 -1.85 -1.77 -1.71
N ALA A 140 -0.72 -2.40 -2.04
CA ALA A 140 0.53 -1.70 -2.37
C ALA A 140 0.39 -0.85 -3.65
N ASP A 141 -0.22 -1.41 -4.70
CA ASP A 141 -0.62 -0.69 -5.91
C ASP A 141 -1.49 0.53 -5.56
N ARG A 142 -2.60 0.30 -4.83
CA ARG A 142 -3.50 1.38 -4.44
C ARG A 142 -2.80 2.46 -3.61
N LEU A 143 -1.92 2.09 -2.70
CA LEU A 143 -1.15 3.03 -1.88
C LEU A 143 -0.25 3.91 -2.75
N HIS A 144 0.48 3.32 -3.70
CA HIS A 144 1.31 4.10 -4.62
C HIS A 144 0.46 5.03 -5.52
N ASN A 145 -0.69 4.56 -5.98
CA ASN A 145 -1.62 5.38 -6.74
C ASN A 145 -2.16 6.56 -5.93
N MET A 146 -2.47 6.37 -4.65
CA MET A 146 -2.87 7.47 -3.76
C MET A 146 -1.75 8.47 -3.50
N ARG A 147 -0.50 8.00 -3.36
CA ARG A 147 0.69 8.86 -3.21
C ARG A 147 0.93 9.72 -4.47
N THR A 148 0.57 9.23 -5.64
CA THR A 148 0.76 9.92 -6.94
C THR A 148 -0.54 10.46 -7.55
N LEU A 149 -1.63 10.52 -6.78
CA LEU A 149 -2.97 10.84 -7.29
C LEU A 149 -3.10 12.27 -7.85
N GLY A 150 -2.21 13.19 -7.46
CA GLY A 150 -2.23 14.59 -7.88
C GLY A 150 -2.14 14.81 -9.41
N TYR A 151 -1.61 13.84 -10.16
CA TYR A 151 -1.51 13.91 -11.62
C TYR A 151 -2.79 13.48 -12.36
N MET A 152 -3.83 13.06 -11.63
CA MET A 152 -5.11 12.63 -12.21
C MET A 152 -6.11 13.79 -12.32
N PRO A 153 -7.08 13.74 -13.25
CA PRO A 153 -8.16 14.71 -13.31
C PRO A 153 -9.01 14.72 -12.02
N PRO A 154 -9.53 15.88 -11.56
CA PRO A 154 -10.22 16.02 -10.27
C PRO A 154 -11.36 15.01 -10.03
N GLU A 155 -12.16 14.73 -11.06
CA GLU A 155 -13.24 13.73 -10.97
C GLU A 155 -12.71 12.33 -10.62
N ARG A 156 -11.62 11.92 -11.28
CA ARG A 156 -10.99 10.62 -10.98
C ARG A 156 -10.32 10.62 -9.61
N GLN A 157 -9.74 11.74 -9.19
CA GLN A 157 -9.15 11.86 -7.85
C GLN A 157 -10.22 11.58 -6.78
N LEU A 158 -11.40 12.21 -6.90
CA LEU A 158 -12.49 12.01 -5.95
C LEU A 158 -13.02 10.56 -5.97
N HIS A 159 -13.17 9.96 -7.14
CA HIS A 159 -13.61 8.57 -7.25
C HIS A 159 -12.62 7.61 -6.59
N ILE A 160 -11.34 7.70 -6.97
CA ILE A 160 -10.27 6.87 -6.42
C ILE A 160 -10.15 7.05 -4.90
N ALA A 161 -10.26 8.28 -4.40
CA ALA A 161 -10.20 8.57 -2.97
C ALA A 161 -11.41 7.99 -2.20
N ARG A 162 -12.62 8.03 -2.77
CA ARG A 162 -13.80 7.39 -2.17
C ARG A 162 -13.63 5.88 -2.09
N ASP A 163 -13.28 5.24 -3.20
CA ASP A 163 -13.03 3.79 -3.24
C ASP A 163 -11.97 3.39 -2.22
N THR A 164 -10.90 4.19 -2.13
CA THR A 164 -9.81 3.95 -1.19
C THR A 164 -10.30 3.97 0.25
N LEU A 165 -11.10 4.97 0.61
CA LEU A 165 -11.61 5.12 1.97
C LEU A 165 -12.64 4.04 2.32
N ASP A 166 -13.54 3.72 1.39
CA ASP A 166 -14.67 2.82 1.63
C ASP A 166 -14.27 1.33 1.53
N ILE A 167 -13.22 1.01 0.78
CA ILE A 167 -12.83 -0.38 0.45
C ILE A 167 -11.42 -0.71 0.93
N PHE A 168 -10.42 0.01 0.43
CA PHE A 168 -9.02 -0.38 0.59
C PHE A 168 -8.48 -0.12 2.00
N ALA A 169 -8.89 0.98 2.65
CA ALA A 169 -8.55 1.24 4.04
C ALA A 169 -9.15 0.19 5.01
N PRO A 170 -10.45 -0.16 4.91
CA PRO A 170 -11.03 -1.27 5.67
C PRO A 170 -10.35 -2.62 5.40
N LEU A 171 -10.00 -2.92 4.15
CA LEU A 171 -9.24 -4.13 3.77
C LEU A 171 -7.89 -4.18 4.49
N ALA A 172 -7.13 -3.09 4.46
CA ALA A 172 -5.86 -3.00 5.18
C ALA A 172 -6.03 -3.21 6.69
N SER A 173 -7.10 -2.65 7.27
CA SER A 173 -7.45 -2.87 8.69
C SER A 173 -7.74 -4.34 8.99
N LEU A 174 -8.45 -5.04 8.09
CA LEU A 174 -8.83 -6.44 8.27
C LEU A 174 -7.61 -7.38 8.22
N LEU A 175 -6.62 -7.05 7.39
CA LEU A 175 -5.34 -7.78 7.32
C LEU A 175 -4.35 -7.37 8.42
N GLY A 176 -4.71 -6.44 9.30
CA GLY A 176 -3.85 -5.95 10.37
C GLY A 176 -2.70 -5.04 9.90
N ILE A 177 -2.73 -4.57 8.65
CA ILE A 177 -1.69 -3.68 8.08
C ILE A 177 -2.09 -2.24 8.33
N TRP A 178 -1.96 -1.86 9.59
CA TRP A 178 -2.44 -0.57 10.06
C TRP A 178 -1.72 0.63 9.44
N GLN A 179 -0.44 0.48 9.09
CA GLN A 179 0.32 1.51 8.41
C GLN A 179 -0.34 1.90 7.07
N PHE A 180 -0.72 0.90 6.27
CA PHE A 180 -1.41 1.13 4.99
C PHE A 180 -2.78 1.75 5.24
N LYS A 181 -3.54 1.23 6.22
CA LYS A 181 -4.85 1.79 6.57
C LYS A 181 -4.77 3.29 6.81
N TRP A 182 -3.94 3.74 7.75
CA TRP A 182 -3.90 5.15 8.14
C TRP A 182 -3.38 6.04 7.03
N GLU A 183 -2.42 5.55 6.24
CA GLU A 183 -1.90 6.33 5.11
C GLU A 183 -2.95 6.46 4.00
N LEU A 184 -3.67 5.39 3.66
CA LEU A 184 -4.77 5.41 2.71
C LEU A 184 -5.91 6.33 3.19
N GLU A 185 -6.24 6.29 4.48
CA GLU A 185 -7.24 7.18 5.10
C GLU A 185 -6.83 8.66 4.99
N ASP A 186 -5.62 9.01 5.41
CA ASP A 186 -5.14 10.40 5.39
C ASP A 186 -5.00 10.93 3.96
N LEU A 187 -4.51 10.11 3.02
CA LEU A 187 -4.44 10.46 1.60
C LEU A 187 -5.84 10.65 1.02
N SER A 188 -6.79 9.76 1.30
CA SER A 188 -8.17 9.89 0.81
C SER A 188 -8.84 11.14 1.37
N PHE A 189 -8.68 11.38 2.67
CA PHE A 189 -9.24 12.56 3.34
C PHE A 189 -8.74 13.87 2.73
N ARG A 190 -7.46 13.93 2.34
CA ARG A 190 -6.88 15.09 1.64
C ARG A 190 -7.64 15.46 0.36
N TYR A 191 -8.08 14.47 -0.43
CA TYR A 191 -8.80 14.73 -1.68
C TYR A 191 -10.31 14.89 -1.48
N LEU A 192 -10.90 14.19 -0.51
CA LEU A 192 -12.35 14.26 -0.25
C LEU A 192 -12.76 15.52 0.51
N HIS A 193 -11.94 15.97 1.46
CA HIS A 193 -12.21 17.10 2.34
C HIS A 193 -10.96 17.99 2.51
N PRO A 194 -10.48 18.65 1.44
CA PRO A 194 -9.19 19.35 1.44
C PRO A 194 -9.11 20.53 2.42
N GLU A 195 -10.21 21.21 2.70
CA GLU A 195 -10.24 22.33 3.67
C GLU A 195 -10.07 21.82 5.10
N GLU A 196 -10.83 20.78 5.46
CA GLU A 196 -10.75 20.13 6.77
C GLU A 196 -9.39 19.48 7.01
N TYR A 197 -8.86 18.81 5.99
CA TYR A 197 -7.51 18.27 6.01
C TYR A 197 -6.48 19.35 6.35
N ARG A 198 -6.52 20.50 5.64
CA ARG A 198 -5.58 21.62 5.86
C ARG A 198 -5.75 22.22 7.26
N ARG A 199 -6.99 22.37 7.74
CA ARG A 199 -7.29 22.90 9.08
C ARG A 199 -6.69 22.02 10.18
N ILE A 200 -6.92 20.72 10.13
CA ILE A 200 -6.39 19.77 11.12
C ILE A 200 -4.87 19.68 11.02
N ALA A 201 -4.32 19.62 9.81
CA ALA A 201 -2.88 19.59 9.59
C ALA A 201 -2.16 20.83 10.16
N ALA A 202 -2.74 22.03 9.97
CA ALA A 202 -2.20 23.26 10.54
C ALA A 202 -2.22 23.23 12.08
N SER A 203 -3.37 22.87 12.67
CA SER A 203 -3.51 22.74 14.13
C SER A 203 -2.54 21.72 14.73
N MET A 204 -2.28 20.61 14.04
CA MET A 204 -1.30 19.61 14.45
C MET A 204 0.14 20.11 14.38
N ASN A 205 0.45 20.95 13.39
CA ASN A 205 1.79 21.49 13.18
C ASN A 205 2.13 22.59 14.19
N GLU A 206 1.17 23.47 14.52
CA GLU A 206 1.33 24.50 15.55
C GLU A 206 1.73 23.91 16.90
N ARG A 207 1.14 22.76 17.27
CA ARG A 207 1.41 22.09 18.55
C ARG A 207 2.49 21.01 18.47
N ARG A 208 3.23 20.93 17.35
CA ARG A 208 4.18 19.84 17.11
C ARG A 208 5.33 19.85 18.11
N VAL A 209 5.97 21.00 18.29
CA VAL A 209 7.14 21.17 19.16
C VAL A 209 6.76 20.87 20.62
N ASP A 210 5.67 21.46 21.10
CA ASP A 210 5.17 21.22 22.46
C ASP A 210 4.85 19.74 22.70
N ARG A 211 4.25 19.07 21.70
CA ARG A 211 3.94 17.64 21.79
C ARG A 211 5.20 16.78 21.79
N GLU A 212 6.18 17.07 20.95
CA GLU A 212 7.46 16.35 20.90
C GLU A 212 8.21 16.48 22.24
N LEU A 213 8.32 17.69 22.78
CA LEU A 213 8.92 17.96 24.09
C LEU A 213 8.17 17.24 25.23
N TYR A 214 6.85 17.23 25.19
CA TYR A 214 6.04 16.50 26.17
C TYR A 214 6.25 14.99 26.07
N LEU A 215 6.25 14.43 24.85
CA LEU A 215 6.48 13.00 24.62
C LEU A 215 7.88 12.57 25.04
N GLU A 216 8.89 13.39 24.82
CA GLU A 216 10.27 13.12 25.26
C GLU A 216 10.35 13.06 26.79
N LYS A 217 9.77 14.06 27.49
CA LYS A 217 9.70 14.06 28.96
C LYS A 217 9.00 12.83 29.53
N VAL A 218 7.84 12.46 28.96
CA VAL A 218 7.09 11.27 29.40
C VAL A 218 7.87 10.00 29.10
N SER A 219 8.50 9.90 27.92
CA SER A 219 9.27 8.72 27.54
C SER A 219 10.48 8.54 28.44
N GLN A 220 11.22 9.61 28.74
CA GLN A 220 12.34 9.58 29.67
C GLN A 220 11.90 9.12 31.06
N HIS A 221 10.82 9.72 31.59
CA HIS A 221 10.30 9.34 32.91
C HIS A 221 9.88 7.86 32.97
N LEU A 222 9.20 7.36 31.93
CA LEU A 222 8.84 5.94 31.84
C LEU A 222 10.07 5.03 31.73
N SER A 223 11.09 5.42 30.96
CA SER A 223 12.35 4.67 30.85
C SER A 223 13.06 4.57 32.20
N GLU A 224 13.12 5.65 32.96
CA GLU A 224 13.73 5.69 34.31
C GLU A 224 12.98 4.78 35.29
N GLU A 225 11.64 4.80 35.29
CA GLU A 225 10.85 3.91 36.14
C GLU A 225 10.99 2.44 35.73
N LEU A 226 10.98 2.11 34.43
CA LEU A 226 11.14 0.74 33.95
C LEU A 226 12.53 0.17 34.27
N ALA A 227 13.58 1.00 34.26
CA ALA A 227 14.91 0.59 34.66
C ALA A 227 14.96 0.10 36.12
N LYS A 228 14.19 0.71 37.04
CA LYS A 228 14.10 0.26 38.44
C LYS A 228 13.54 -1.16 38.58
N PHE A 229 12.76 -1.62 37.61
CA PHE A 229 12.22 -2.99 37.54
C PHE A 229 13.05 -3.93 36.65
N SER A 230 14.29 -3.55 36.31
CA SER A 230 15.17 -4.31 35.41
C SER A 230 14.59 -4.52 33.99
N LEU A 231 13.75 -3.58 33.52
CA LEU A 231 13.12 -3.60 32.19
C LEU A 231 13.79 -2.60 31.22
N GLU A 232 15.12 -2.50 31.25
CA GLU A 232 15.92 -1.53 30.47
C GLU A 232 15.81 -1.70 28.95
N LYS A 233 15.41 -2.90 28.48
CA LYS A 233 15.26 -3.22 27.05
C LYS A 233 13.90 -2.81 26.47
N ALA A 234 13.01 -2.22 27.27
CA ALA A 234 11.70 -1.79 26.80
C ALA A 234 11.83 -0.65 25.78
N ILE A 235 11.16 -0.78 24.63
CA ILE A 235 11.13 0.25 23.58
C ILE A 235 9.94 1.15 23.83
N ILE A 236 10.20 2.42 24.15
CA ILE A 236 9.18 3.46 24.32
C ILE A 236 9.19 4.33 23.07
N SER A 237 8.02 4.51 22.46
CA SER A 237 7.89 5.39 21.29
C SER A 237 6.59 6.20 21.37
N GLY A 238 6.70 7.48 21.00
CA GLY A 238 5.55 8.36 20.84
C GLY A 238 4.90 8.12 19.47
N ARG A 239 3.63 7.71 19.46
CA ARG A 239 2.89 7.51 18.22
C ARG A 239 1.97 8.69 17.89
N PRO A 240 2.22 9.46 16.82
CA PRO A 240 1.34 10.56 16.45
C PRO A 240 -0.04 10.03 16.01
N LYS A 241 -1.08 10.82 16.27
CA LYS A 241 -2.43 10.55 15.73
C LYS A 241 -2.47 10.94 14.26
N HIS A 242 -3.16 10.14 13.46
CA HIS A 242 -3.41 10.40 12.03
C HIS A 242 -4.55 11.40 11.85
N ILE A 243 -4.51 12.18 10.77
CA ILE A 243 -5.40 13.32 10.54
C ILE A 243 -6.86 12.85 10.44
N TYR A 244 -7.12 11.80 9.66
CA TYR A 244 -8.45 11.24 9.47
C TYR A 244 -9.03 10.68 10.78
N SER A 245 -8.18 10.06 11.62
CA SER A 245 -8.59 9.58 12.94
C SER A 245 -8.97 10.72 13.91
N ILE A 246 -8.38 11.91 13.74
CA ILE A 246 -8.76 13.10 14.51
C ILE A 246 -10.11 13.62 14.01
N TYR A 247 -10.27 13.72 12.69
CA TYR A 247 -11.53 14.13 12.07
C TYR A 247 -12.70 13.23 12.52
N GLY A 248 -12.53 11.91 12.48
CA GLY A 248 -13.56 10.95 12.93
C GLY A 248 -13.92 11.03 14.42
N LYS A 249 -13.12 11.71 15.25
CA LYS A 249 -13.43 11.97 16.67
C LYS A 249 -14.06 13.35 16.92
N MET A 250 -14.05 14.23 15.93
CA MET A 250 -14.68 15.55 15.99
C MET A 250 -16.16 15.51 15.57
N LEU A 251 -16.57 14.44 14.87
CA LEU A 251 -17.95 14.08 14.55
C LEU A 251 -18.62 13.36 15.73
#